data_AF-A0A6C0J7M2-F1
#
_entry.id   AF-A0A6C0J7M2-F1
#
_cell.length_a   1.000
_cell.length_b   1.000
_cell.length_c   1.000
_cell.angle_alpha   90.00
_cell.angle_beta   90.00
_cell.angle_gamma   90.00
#
_symmetry.space_group_name_H-M   'P 1'
#
loop_
_entity.id
_entity.type
_entity.pdbx_description
1 polymer ?
#
loop_
_entity_poly.entity_id
_entity_poly.type
_entity_poly.pdbx_seq_one_letter_code
_entity_poly.pdbx_strand_id
1 'polypeptide(L)'
;MEQTVQVSFAALAAVITLLIGVVGWIYWQQTRLFANMNGIIMVIGELSRQQQSVPEPEPEKPVPEPVVQQEEEEDEDDRLEVEPEVVEGPPPPIDTDTLDEKTSAELKDMLTKRGIPFGKRDAKTVLVALLKATA
;
A
#
# COMPACT_ATOMS: atom_id res chain seq x y z
N MET A 1 -9.62 -57.62 20.75
CA MET A 1 -8.36 -57.03 20.21
C MET A 1 -8.50 -56.61 18.75
N GLU A 2 -9.34 -57.26 17.92
CA GLU A 2 -9.46 -56.89 16.49
C GLU A 2 -10.06 -55.50 16.24
N GLN A 3 -11.07 -55.06 17.02
CA GLN A 3 -11.69 -53.75 16.84
C GLN A 3 -10.73 -52.58 17.11
N THR A 4 -9.86 -52.68 18.13
CA THR A 4 -8.90 -51.61 18.45
C THR A 4 -7.87 -51.44 17.34
N VAL A 5 -7.46 -52.53 16.68
CA VAL A 5 -6.53 -52.48 15.54
C VAL A 5 -7.17 -51.77 14.35
N GLN A 6 -8.42 -52.10 14.01
CA GLN A 6 -9.14 -51.45 12.91
C GLN A 6 -9.33 -49.94 13.15
N VAL A 7 -9.68 -49.57 14.39
CA VAL A 7 -9.83 -48.15 14.77
C VAL A 7 -8.49 -47.40 14.67
N SER A 8 -7.38 -48.01 15.11
CA SER A 8 -6.05 -47.40 14.97
C SER A 8 -5.65 -47.20 13.50
N PHE A 9 -5.91 -48.18 12.63
CA PHE A 9 -5.66 -48.04 11.18
C PHE A 9 -6.52 -46.93 10.56
N ALA A 10 -7.81 -46.85 10.93
CA ALA A 10 -8.69 -45.80 10.45
C ALA A 10 -8.22 -44.40 10.89
N ALA A 11 -7.80 -44.25 12.15
CA ALA A 11 -7.26 -42.99 12.67
C ALA A 11 -5.97 -42.59 11.93
N LEU A 12 -5.05 -43.53 11.71
CA LEU A 12 -3.80 -43.29 10.99
C LEU A 12 -4.07 -42.90 9.52
N ALA A 13 -5.01 -43.58 8.84
CA ALA A 13 -5.40 -43.26 7.48
C ALA A 13 -6.02 -41.85 7.37
N ALA A 14 -6.83 -41.44 8.34
CA ALA A 14 -7.41 -40.09 8.38
C ALA A 14 -6.31 -39.01 8.50
N VAL A 15 -5.31 -39.23 9.37
CA VAL A 15 -4.18 -38.29 9.54
C VAL A 15 -3.37 -38.20 8.25
N ILE A 16 -3.07 -39.32 7.59
CA ILE A 16 -2.34 -39.33 6.32
C ILE A 16 -3.13 -38.59 5.25
N THR A 17 -4.44 -38.84 5.15
CA THR A 17 -5.30 -38.17 4.16
C THR A 17 -5.34 -36.67 4.38
N LEU A 18 -5.41 -36.23 5.64
CA LEU A 18 -5.36 -34.82 5.99
C LEU A 18 -4.01 -34.19 5.62
N LEU A 19 -2.90 -34.88 5.90
CA LEU A 19 -1.56 -34.41 5.51
C LEU A 19 -1.44 -34.27 4.00
N ILE A 20 -1.91 -35.24 3.22
CA ILE A 20 -1.93 -35.16 1.76
C ILE A 20 -2.75 -33.95 1.28
N GLY A 21 -3.93 -33.73 1.88
CA GLY A 21 -4.79 -32.59 1.56
C GLY A 21 -4.10 -31.25 1.83
N VAL A 22 -3.47 -31.11 2.99
CA VAL A 22 -2.75 -29.87 3.38
C VAL A 22 -1.55 -29.62 2.46
N VAL A 23 -0.76 -30.65 2.16
CA VAL A 23 0.39 -30.52 1.25
C VAL A 23 -0.08 -30.14 -0.16
N GLY A 24 -1.13 -30.78 -0.67
CA GLY A 24 -1.71 -30.43 -1.97
C GLY A 24 -2.25 -29.00 -2.01
N TRP A 25 -2.92 -28.56 -0.93
CA TRP A 25 -3.41 -27.19 -0.80
C TRP A 25 -2.27 -26.16 -0.79
N ILE A 26 -1.20 -26.41 -0.04
CA ILE A 26 -0.03 -25.53 0.02
C ILE A 26 0.67 -25.47 -1.35
N TYR A 27 0.81 -26.61 -2.03
CA TYR A 27 1.40 -26.65 -3.37
C TYR A 27 0.57 -25.84 -4.38
N TRP A 28 -0.76 -25.95 -4.31
CA TRP A 28 -1.66 -25.16 -5.13
C TRP A 28 -1.56 -23.66 -4.83
N GLN A 29 -1.49 -23.29 -3.55
CA GLN A 29 -1.26 -21.90 -3.11
C GLN A 29 0.07 -21.35 -3.64
N GLN A 30 1.16 -22.12 -3.52
CA GLN A 30 2.47 -21.72 -4.03
C GLN A 30 2.43 -21.45 -5.54
N THR A 31 1.82 -22.36 -6.31
CA THR A 31 1.69 -22.20 -7.77
C THR A 31 0.92 -20.93 -8.14
N ARG A 32 -0.16 -20.63 -7.42
CA ARG A 32 -0.97 -19.42 -7.64
C ARG A 32 -0.21 -18.14 -7.31
N LEU A 33 0.62 -18.14 -6.26
CA LEU A 33 1.44 -16.99 -5.88
C LEU A 33 2.51 -16.68 -6.94
N PHE A 34 3.22 -17.71 -7.41
CA PHE A 34 4.26 -17.54 -8.43
C PHE A 34 3.69 -17.10 -9.79
N ALA A 35 2.50 -17.59 -10.17
CA ALA A 35 1.82 -17.13 -11.37
C ALA A 35 1.51 -15.62 -11.31
N ASN A 36 1.16 -15.10 -10.12
CA ASN A 36 0.84 -13.70 -9.92
C ASN A 36 2.07 -12.79 -9.75
N MET A 37 3.23 -13.34 -9.34
CA MET A 37 4.48 -12.58 -9.23
C MET A 37 4.93 -11.98 -10.56
N ASN A 38 4.77 -12.68 -11.68
CA ASN A 38 5.13 -12.14 -13.00
C ASN A 38 4.31 -10.89 -13.35
N GLY A 39 3.05 -10.81 -12.90
CA GLY A 39 2.20 -9.62 -13.08
C GLY A 39 2.62 -8.48 -12.15
N ILE A 40 2.93 -8.78 -10.89
CA ILE A 40 3.38 -7.77 -9.91
C ILE A 40 4.72 -7.15 -10.33
N ILE A 41 5.69 -7.94 -10.80
CA ILE A 41 6.98 -7.42 -11.26
C ILE A 41 6.82 -6.45 -12.44
N MET A 42 5.91 -6.76 -13.37
CA MET A 42 5.63 -5.88 -14.51
C MET A 42 5.01 -4.55 -14.05
N VAL A 43 4.02 -4.59 -13.16
CA VAL A 43 3.37 -3.39 -12.62
C VAL A 43 4.33 -2.55 -11.76
N ILE A 44 5.19 -3.19 -10.95
CA ILE A 44 6.22 -2.47 -10.17
C ILE A 44 7.27 -1.84 -11.11
N GLY A 45 7.68 -2.53 -12.17
CA GLY A 45 8.57 -1.96 -13.18
C GLY A 45 7.97 -0.75 -13.89
N GLU A 46 6.67 -0.78 -14.16
CA GLU A 46 5.93 0.33 -14.77
C GLU A 46 5.74 1.50 -13.79
N LEU A 47 5.39 1.24 -12.53
CA LEU A 47 5.36 2.27 -11.47
C LEU A 47 6.73 2.92 -11.28
N SER A 48 7.80 2.12 -11.25
CA SER A 48 9.17 2.63 -11.12
C SER A 48 9.57 3.49 -12.32
N ARG A 49 9.16 3.13 -13.53
CA ARG A 49 9.39 3.98 -14.72
C ARG A 49 8.57 5.26 -14.69
N GLN A 50 7.34 5.21 -14.19
CA GLN A 50 6.48 6.38 -14.07
C GLN A 50 6.97 7.36 -12.99
N GLN A 51 7.69 6.89 -11.96
CA GLN A 51 8.41 7.76 -11.03
C GLN A 51 9.72 8.32 -11.60
N GLN A 52 10.33 7.65 -12.58
CA GLN A 52 11.60 8.06 -13.19
C GLN A 52 11.41 8.89 -14.48
N SER A 53 10.18 9.22 -14.88
CA SER A 53 9.91 10.25 -15.89
C SER A 53 9.97 11.66 -15.30
N VAL A 54 11.00 11.94 -14.49
CA VAL A 54 11.59 13.28 -14.46
C VAL A 54 12.46 13.32 -15.71
N PRO A 55 12.25 14.26 -16.66
CA PRO A 55 13.08 14.34 -17.84
C PRO A 55 14.54 14.39 -17.42
N GLU A 56 15.30 13.39 -17.85
CA GLU A 56 16.76 13.39 -17.79
C GLU A 56 17.21 14.74 -18.41
N PRO A 57 17.92 15.61 -17.67
CA PRO A 57 18.48 16.79 -18.29
C PRO A 57 19.36 16.29 -19.43
N GLU A 58 19.06 16.74 -20.65
CA GLU A 58 19.88 16.46 -21.83
C GLU A 58 21.35 16.68 -21.46
N PRO A 59 22.28 15.78 -21.83
CA PRO A 59 23.69 16.02 -21.59
C PRO A 59 24.07 17.34 -22.27
N GLU A 60 24.40 18.33 -21.44
CA GLU A 60 24.87 19.64 -21.82
C GLU A 60 25.97 19.48 -22.87
N LYS A 61 25.64 19.78 -24.12
CA LYS A 61 26.65 20.15 -25.10
C LYS A 61 27.30 21.42 -24.55
N PRO A 62 28.64 21.51 -24.51
CA PRO A 62 29.31 22.68 -23.96
C PRO A 62 29.05 23.86 -24.90
N VAL A 63 28.11 24.73 -24.53
CA VAL A 63 27.90 26.02 -25.17
C VAL A 63 28.71 27.05 -24.35
N PRO A 64 29.65 27.76 -24.98
CA PRO A 64 30.53 28.68 -24.26
C PRO A 64 29.74 29.91 -23.77
N GLU A 65 29.94 30.31 -22.51
CA GLU A 65 29.63 31.65 -21.97
C GLU A 65 30.28 32.75 -22.86
N PRO A 66 29.80 34.02 -22.93
CA PRO A 66 29.03 34.76 -21.91
C PRO A 66 27.92 35.69 -22.47
N VAL A 67 27.15 36.37 -21.59
CA VAL A 67 26.89 37.83 -21.55
C VAL A 67 25.67 38.12 -20.65
N VAL A 68 25.91 38.99 -19.67
CA VAL A 68 24.95 39.57 -18.72
C VAL A 68 23.98 40.52 -19.44
N GLN A 69 22.67 40.39 -19.20
CA GLN A 69 21.68 41.45 -19.38
C GLN A 69 20.51 41.24 -18.40
N GLN A 70 20.27 42.24 -17.55
CA GLN A 70 19.09 42.43 -16.71
C GLN A 70 17.93 42.97 -17.56
N GLU A 71 16.70 42.51 -17.30
CA GLU A 71 15.40 43.21 -17.40
C GLU A 71 14.32 42.15 -17.04
N GLU A 72 13.71 42.24 -15.85
CA GLU A 72 12.35 42.76 -15.62
C GLU A 72 11.24 41.95 -16.34
N GLU A 73 10.44 41.22 -15.55
CA GLU A 73 8.97 41.29 -15.62
C GLU A 73 8.36 40.62 -14.38
N GLU A 74 7.58 41.42 -13.66
CA GLU A 74 6.64 41.03 -12.61
C GLU A 74 5.56 40.10 -13.19
N ASP A 75 5.16 39.09 -12.44
CA ASP A 75 3.74 38.75 -12.34
C ASP A 75 3.45 38.46 -10.88
N GLU A 76 2.69 39.38 -10.31
CA GLU A 76 2.09 39.28 -8.99
C GLU A 76 1.00 38.18 -9.01
N ASP A 77 0.85 37.56 -7.83
CA ASP A 77 -0.43 37.14 -7.25
C ASP A 77 -0.80 35.65 -7.19
N ASP A 78 -1.29 35.30 -5.99
CA ASP A 78 -2.20 34.20 -5.69
C ASP A 78 -1.66 32.80 -5.32
N ARG A 79 -0.68 32.76 -4.40
CA ARG A 79 -0.58 31.62 -3.47
C ARG A 79 -0.60 32.09 -2.02
N LEU A 80 -1.81 32.06 -1.47
CA LEU A 80 -2.15 32.12 -0.06
C LEU A 80 -1.08 31.43 0.81
N GLU A 81 -0.48 32.23 1.69
CA GLU A 81 0.36 31.83 2.80
C GLU A 81 -0.46 30.88 3.70
N VAL A 82 -0.15 29.58 3.68
CA VAL A 82 -0.76 28.62 4.61
C VAL A 82 0.06 28.62 5.89
N GLU A 83 -0.48 29.23 6.92
CA GLU A 83 0.03 29.16 8.29
C GLU A 83 0.18 27.70 8.74
N PRO A 84 1.28 27.31 9.42
CA PRO A 84 1.37 26.00 10.04
C PRO A 84 0.49 25.99 11.31
N GLU A 85 -0.78 25.61 11.16
CA GLU A 85 -1.69 25.45 12.29
C GLU A 85 -1.34 24.16 13.07
N VAL A 86 -0.57 24.38 14.13
CA VAL A 86 -0.59 23.74 15.46
C VAL A 86 -0.88 22.23 15.48
N VAL A 87 0.20 21.47 15.73
CA VAL A 87 0.20 20.08 16.20
C VAL A 87 -0.57 20.00 17.52
N GLU A 88 -1.83 19.58 17.46
CA GLU A 88 -2.66 19.37 18.64
C GLU A 88 -2.68 17.87 19.02
N GLY A 89 -1.59 17.42 19.66
CA GLY A 89 -1.54 16.23 20.50
C GLY A 89 -1.82 14.86 19.85
N PRO A 90 -1.46 13.75 20.52
CA PRO A 90 -1.84 12.42 20.06
C PRO A 90 -3.37 12.28 20.13
N PRO A 91 -4.07 12.01 19.01
CA PRO A 91 -5.51 11.83 19.06
C PRO A 91 -5.88 10.57 19.86
N PRO A 92 -7.07 10.53 20.47
CA PRO A 92 -7.50 9.41 21.32
C PRO A 92 -7.52 8.09 20.52
N PRO A 93 -7.13 6.98 21.18
CA PRO A 93 -6.98 5.69 20.53
C PRO A 93 -8.30 5.27 19.90
N ILE A 94 -8.26 5.03 18.58
CA ILE A 94 -9.37 4.38 17.89
C ILE A 94 -9.33 2.92 18.25
N ASP A 95 -10.52 2.35 18.47
CA ASP A 95 -10.70 0.91 18.55
C ASP A 95 -10.32 0.28 17.20
N THR A 96 -9.06 -0.15 17.08
CA THR A 96 -8.42 -0.53 15.82
C THR A 96 -9.05 -1.75 15.18
N ASP A 97 -9.80 -2.51 15.97
CA ASP A 97 -10.33 -3.83 15.63
C ASP A 97 -11.64 -3.72 14.82
N THR A 98 -12.34 -2.58 14.89
CA THR A 98 -13.60 -2.35 14.15
C THR A 98 -13.42 -1.55 12.86
N LEU A 99 -12.19 -1.09 12.56
CA LEU A 99 -11.89 -0.29 11.36
C LEU A 99 -12.11 -1.08 10.06
N ASP A 100 -11.89 -2.40 10.10
CA ASP A 100 -12.01 -3.27 8.93
C ASP A 100 -13.48 -3.51 8.51
N GLU A 101 -14.44 -3.33 9.44
CA GLU A 101 -15.88 -3.47 9.20
C GLU A 101 -16.50 -2.21 8.57
N LYS A 102 -15.86 -1.04 8.75
CA LYS A 102 -16.36 0.25 8.24
C LYS A 102 -16.30 0.36 6.72
N THR A 103 -17.18 1.17 6.15
CA THR A 103 -17.18 1.43 4.71
C THR A 103 -16.06 2.39 4.32
N SER A 104 -15.65 2.37 3.04
CA SER A 104 -14.61 3.30 2.55
C SER A 104 -15.01 4.77 2.67
N ALA A 105 -16.31 5.08 2.65
CA ALA A 105 -16.83 6.43 2.88
C ALA A 105 -16.67 6.86 4.35
N GLU A 106 -16.99 5.98 5.29
CA GLU A 106 -16.83 6.22 6.73
C GLU A 106 -15.37 6.38 7.12
N LEU A 107 -14.46 5.58 6.54
CA LEU A 107 -13.03 5.69 6.79
C LEU A 107 -12.48 7.04 6.30
N LYS A 108 -12.95 7.54 5.16
CA LYS A 108 -12.61 8.87 4.64
C LYS A 108 -13.14 9.99 5.52
N ASP A 109 -14.36 9.86 6.04
CA ASP A 109 -14.94 10.82 6.99
C ASP A 109 -14.13 10.85 8.30
N MET A 110 -13.71 9.69 8.81
CA MET A 110 -12.84 9.60 9.99
C MET A 110 -11.46 10.24 9.76
N LEU A 111 -10.84 10.03 8.59
CA LEU A 111 -9.55 10.65 8.24
C LEU A 111 -9.69 12.16 8.08
N THR A 112 -10.77 12.63 7.46
CA THR A 112 -11.07 14.07 7.31
C THR A 112 -11.27 14.74 8.67
N LYS A 113 -12.04 14.11 9.56
CA LYS A 113 -12.25 14.59 10.94
C LYS A 113 -10.96 14.70 11.76
N ARG A 114 -9.94 13.92 11.39
CA ARG A 114 -8.63 13.88 12.05
C ARG A 114 -7.57 14.76 11.36
N GLY A 115 -7.92 15.44 10.27
CA GLY A 115 -6.96 16.23 9.47
C GLY A 115 -5.91 15.38 8.75
N ILE A 116 -6.15 14.07 8.56
CA ILE A 116 -5.19 13.16 7.92
C ILE A 116 -5.42 13.21 6.41
N PRO A 117 -4.43 13.64 5.61
CA PRO A 117 -4.57 13.69 4.16
C PRO A 117 -4.67 12.29 3.57
N PHE A 118 -5.59 12.10 2.63
CA PHE A 118 -5.78 10.85 1.88
C PHE A 118 -6.09 11.15 0.42
N GLY A 119 -5.73 10.23 -0.47
CA GLY A 119 -6.06 10.27 -1.88
C GLY A 119 -7.51 9.85 -2.17
N LYS A 120 -8.16 10.53 -3.11
CA LYS A 120 -9.55 10.21 -3.52
C LYS A 120 -9.71 8.75 -4.00
N ARG A 121 -8.63 8.18 -4.55
CA ARG A 121 -8.57 6.82 -5.13
C ARG A 121 -7.92 5.79 -4.21
N ASP A 122 -7.62 6.16 -2.96
CA ASP A 122 -6.98 5.24 -2.02
C ASP A 122 -7.86 4.02 -1.74
N ALA A 123 -7.23 2.85 -1.75
CA ALA A 123 -7.90 1.60 -1.44
C ALA A 123 -8.33 1.58 0.04
N LYS A 124 -9.39 0.83 0.35
CA LYS A 124 -9.90 0.67 1.72
C LYS A 124 -8.78 0.25 2.70
N THR A 125 -7.86 -0.59 2.26
CA THR A 125 -6.69 -1.05 3.04
C THR A 125 -5.75 0.08 3.42
N VAL A 126 -5.54 1.07 2.54
CA VAL A 126 -4.70 2.24 2.81
C VAL A 126 -5.38 3.17 3.81
N LEU A 127 -6.69 3.39 3.67
CA LEU A 127 -7.46 4.22 4.60
C LEU A 127 -7.45 3.63 6.02
N VAL A 128 -7.57 2.30 6.14
CA VAL A 128 -7.43 1.60 7.43
C VAL A 128 -6.01 1.72 7.98
N ALA A 129 -4.98 1.55 7.13
CA ALA A 129 -3.58 1.67 7.55
C ALA A 129 -3.25 3.09 8.06
N LEU A 130 -3.76 4.13 7.40
CA LEU A 130 -3.62 5.51 7.85
C LEU A 130 -4.27 5.71 9.22
N LEU A 131 -5.52 5.24 9.40
CA LEU A 131 -6.20 5.34 10.70
C LEU A 131 -5.48 4.58 11.81
N LYS A 132 -4.96 3.38 11.54
CA LYS A 132 -4.16 2.57 12.49
C LYS A 132 -2.80 3.23 12.80
N ALA A 133 -2.17 3.88 11.83
CA ALA A 133 -0.90 4.57 12.03
C ALA A 133 -1.03 5.87 12.84
N THR A 134 -2.24 6.45 12.86
CA THR A 134 -2.57 7.66 13.64
C THR A 134 -3.32 7.38 14.95
N ALA A 135 -3.48 6.11 15.33
CA ALA A 135 -4.14 5.69 16.57
C ALA A 135 -3.17 5.62 17.75
#